data_AF-A0A7C0ZBV2-F1
#
_entry.id   AF-A0A7C0ZBV2-F1
#
_cell.length_a   1.000
_cell.length_b   1.000
_cell.length_c   1.000
_cell.angle_alpha   90.00
_cell.angle_beta   90.00
_cell.angle_gamma   90.00
#
_symmetry.space_group_name_H-M   'P 1'
#
loop_
_entity.id
_entity.type
_entity.pdbx_description
1 polymer ?
#
loop_
_entity_poly.entity_id
_entity_poly.type
_entity_poly.pdbx_seq_one_letter_code
_entity_poly.pdbx_strand_id
1 'polypeptide(L)'
;MLALIKLPLNFLNVLAFPLIIGIGIDDAVHVMHRYLKEGSVNLVYTLIGRAIFYTTLTTGAAFGSMLLAKYRGYFSFGAVILVGITLALIFTLIVLPPLLRLVKRR
;
A
#
# COMPACT_ATOMS: atom_id res chain seq x y z
N MET A 1 9.03 -6.68 -8.55
CA MET A 1 9.62 -5.92 -7.42
C MET A 1 10.91 -6.58 -6.88
N LEU A 2 10.88 -7.82 -6.39
CA LEU A 2 12.08 -8.54 -5.90
C LEU A 2 13.24 -8.57 -6.92
N ALA A 3 12.94 -8.90 -8.18
CA ALA A 3 13.92 -8.92 -9.26
C ALA A 3 14.52 -7.54 -9.57
N LEU A 4 13.74 -6.46 -9.38
CA LEU A 4 14.21 -5.08 -9.60
C LEU A 4 15.17 -4.62 -8.50
N ILE A 5 15.01 -5.14 -7.27
CA ILE A 5 15.81 -4.76 -6.08
C ILE A 5 16.95 -5.78 -5.85
N LYS A 6 17.11 -6.78 -6.74
CA LYS A 6 18.11 -7.86 -6.62
C LYS A 6 18.08 -8.57 -5.25
N LEU A 7 16.90 -8.71 -4.65
CA LEU A 7 16.74 -9.40 -3.36
C LEU A 7 16.46 -10.89 -3.58
N PRO A 8 17.12 -11.80 -2.85
CA PRO A 8 16.88 -13.23 -2.98
C PRO A 8 15.48 -13.59 -2.47
N LEU A 9 14.79 -14.50 -3.16
CA LEU A 9 13.58 -15.13 -2.61
C LEU A 9 13.98 -15.99 -1.40
N ASN A 10 13.43 -15.64 -0.23
CA ASN A 10 13.60 -16.39 1.00
C ASN A 10 12.23 -16.59 1.66
N PHE A 11 12.16 -17.47 2.65
CA PHE A 11 10.90 -17.80 3.33
C PHE A 11 10.19 -16.56 3.89
N LEU A 12 10.93 -15.62 4.50
CA LEU A 12 10.34 -14.39 5.05
C LEU A 12 9.73 -13.51 3.95
N ASN A 13 10.41 -13.31 2.82
CA ASN A 13 9.89 -12.51 1.71
C ASN A 13 8.60 -13.06 1.12
N VAL A 14 8.39 -14.37 1.18
CA VAL A 14 7.12 -14.99 0.74
C VAL A 14 5.96 -14.54 1.65
N LEU A 15 6.21 -14.38 2.95
CA LEU A 15 5.21 -13.88 3.90
C LEU A 15 4.87 -12.40 3.69
N ALA A 16 5.71 -11.63 2.99
CA ALA A 16 5.44 -10.23 2.72
C ALA A 16 4.28 -10.04 1.72
N PHE A 17 4.10 -10.97 0.78
CA PHE A 17 3.05 -10.87 -0.24
C PHE A 17 1.62 -10.80 0.33
N PRO A 18 1.16 -11.75 1.17
CA PRO A 18 -0.19 -11.68 1.73
C PRO A 18 -0.37 -10.42 2.60
N LEU A 19 0.68 -9.96 3.27
CA LEU A 19 0.64 -8.73 4.06
C LEU A 19 0.43 -7.49 3.18
N ILE A 20 1.21 -7.34 2.11
CA ILE A 20 1.07 -6.22 1.16
C ILE A 20 -0.32 -6.23 0.53
N ILE A 21 -0.83 -7.41 0.15
CA ILE A 21 -2.17 -7.56 -0.41
C ILE A 21 -3.23 -7.12 0.61
N GLY A 22 -3.12 -7.58 1.87
CA GLY A 22 -4.04 -7.19 2.93
C GLY A 22 -4.09 -5.67 3.15
N ILE A 23 -2.92 -5.03 3.22
CA ILE A 23 -2.81 -3.56 3.38
C ILE A 23 -3.42 -2.83 2.18
N GLY A 24 -3.12 -3.28 0.95
CA GLY A 24 -3.69 -2.67 -0.25
C GLY A 24 -5.21 -2.81 -0.34
N ILE A 25 -5.77 -3.94 0.10
CA ILE A 25 -7.22 -4.15 0.18
C ILE A 25 -7.85 -3.22 1.21
N ASP A 26 -7.24 -3.07 2.39
CA ASP A 26 -7.72 -2.17 3.44
C ASP A 26 -7.84 -0.73 2.93
N ASP A 27 -6.77 -0.19 2.33
CA ASP A 27 -6.76 1.15 1.75
C ASP A 27 -7.84 1.31 0.67
N ALA A 28 -7.99 0.32 -0.21
CA ALA A 28 -8.97 0.34 -1.29
C ALA A 28 -10.41 0.32 -0.77
N VAL A 29 -10.70 -0.47 0.28
CA VAL A 29 -12.02 -0.52 0.93
C VAL A 29 -12.36 0.83 1.55
N HIS A 30 -11.40 1.49 2.22
CA HIS A 30 -11.59 2.83 2.78
C HIS A 30 -11.96 3.86 1.70
N VAL A 31 -11.24 3.86 0.58
CA VAL A 31 -11.55 4.73 -0.58
C VAL A 31 -12.93 4.42 -1.15
N MET A 32 -13.23 3.15 -1.39
CA MET A 32 -14.48 2.70 -2.01
C MET A 32 -15.69 3.05 -1.14
N HIS A 33 -15.63 2.75 0.15
CA HIS A 33 -16.71 3.02 1.09
C HIS A 33 -17.09 4.51 1.11
N ARG A 34 -16.09 5.40 1.12
CA ARG A 34 -16.32 6.84 1.09
C ARG A 34 -16.83 7.33 -0.25
N TYR A 35 -16.29 6.80 -1.34
CA TYR A 35 -16.77 7.11 -2.67
C TYR A 35 -18.26 6.73 -2.83
N LEU A 36 -18.69 5.60 -2.29
CA LEU A 36 -20.11 5.20 -2.27
C LEU A 36 -20.96 6.13 -1.42
N LYS A 37 -20.45 6.56 -0.26
CA LYS A 37 -21.19 7.42 0.67
C LYS A 37 -21.35 8.86 0.17
N GLU A 38 -20.31 9.44 -0.43
CA GLU A 38 -20.28 10.86 -0.79
C GLU A 38 -20.46 11.13 -2.28
N GLY A 39 -20.26 10.12 -3.14
CA GLY A 39 -20.41 10.24 -4.59
C GLY A 39 -19.39 11.17 -5.27
N SER A 40 -18.46 11.78 -4.51
CA SER A 40 -17.50 12.77 -4.98
C SER A 40 -16.07 12.26 -4.82
N VAL A 41 -15.35 12.24 -5.94
CA VAL A 41 -13.91 11.89 -5.98
C VAL A 41 -13.06 12.93 -5.23
N ASN A 42 -13.41 14.21 -5.28
CA ASN A 42 -12.63 15.29 -4.65
C ASN A 42 -12.61 15.18 -3.11
N LEU A 43 -13.69 14.69 -2.53
CA LEU A 43 -13.85 14.53 -1.08
C LEU A 43 -13.08 13.30 -0.56
N VAL A 44 -13.03 12.25 -1.38
CA VAL A 44 -12.15 11.09 -1.17
C VAL A 44 -10.67 11.52 -1.10
N TYR A 45 -10.22 12.40 -1.99
CA TYR A 45 -8.84 12.88 -2.00
C TYR A 45 -8.45 13.74 -0.79
N THR A 46 -9.35 14.59 -0.32
CA THR A 46 -9.04 15.57 0.74
C THR A 46 -8.99 14.96 2.13
N LEU A 47 -9.93 14.07 2.47
CA LEU A 47 -10.00 13.47 3.80
C LEU A 47 -9.31 12.10 3.85
N ILE A 48 -9.70 11.19 2.95
CA ILE A 48 -9.19 9.81 3.00
C ILE A 48 -7.78 9.71 2.42
N GLY A 49 -7.47 10.48 1.38
CA GLY A 49 -6.11 10.52 0.84
C GLY A 49 -5.07 10.87 1.90
N ARG A 50 -5.37 11.84 2.78
CA ARG A 50 -4.50 12.20 3.91
C ARG A 50 -4.43 11.09 4.95
N ALA A 51 -5.57 10.49 5.31
CA ALA A 51 -5.61 9.40 6.27
C ALA A 51 -4.75 8.21 5.81
N ILE A 52 -4.94 7.75 4.57
CA ILE A 52 -4.19 6.63 3.97
C ILE A 52 -2.69 6.96 3.86
N PHE A 53 -2.35 8.22 3.54
CA PHE A 53 -0.96 8.65 3.52
C PHE A 53 -0.30 8.53 4.90
N TYR A 54 -0.97 8.98 5.97
CA TYR A 54 -0.43 8.87 7.33
C TYR A 54 -0.37 7.42 7.82
N THR A 55 -1.37 6.58 7.53
CA THR A 55 -1.34 5.15 7.90
C THR A 55 -0.23 4.40 7.14
N THR A 56 0.00 4.72 5.87
CA THR A 56 1.12 4.15 5.11
C THR A 56 2.45 4.64 5.66
N LEU A 57 2.54 5.90 6.09
CA LEU A 57 3.77 6.45 6.67
C LEU A 57 4.12 5.81 8.02
N THR A 58 3.14 5.59 8.90
CA THR A 58 3.38 4.91 10.18
C THR A 58 3.71 3.42 9.98
N THR A 59 3.00 2.74 9.08
CA THR A 59 3.30 1.36 8.67
C THR A 59 4.69 1.26 8.04
N GLY A 60 5.03 2.22 7.18
CA GLY A 60 6.34 2.35 6.56
C GLY A 60 7.44 2.60 7.57
N ALA A 61 7.21 3.40 8.61
CA ALA A 61 8.18 3.56 9.70
C ALA A 61 8.39 2.25 10.48
N ALA A 62 7.31 1.50 10.74
CA ALA A 62 7.38 0.22 11.44
C ALA A 62 8.22 -0.80 10.66
N PHE A 63 7.91 -1.05 9.39
CA PHE A 63 8.70 -1.98 8.56
C PHE A 63 10.05 -1.41 8.12
N GLY A 64 10.16 -0.09 7.99
CA GLY A 64 11.40 0.61 7.70
C GLY A 64 12.44 0.43 8.79
N SER A 65 12.02 0.30 10.06
CA SER A 65 12.93 -0.02 11.16
C SER A 65 13.68 -1.36 10.94
N MET A 66 13.08 -2.32 10.23
CA MET A 66 13.72 -3.60 9.91
C MET A 66 14.89 -3.48 8.94
N LEU A 67 15.03 -2.34 8.23
CA LEU A 67 16.19 -2.05 7.40
C LEU A 67 17.47 -1.85 8.22
N LEU A 68 17.36 -1.66 9.53
CA LEU A 68 18.49 -1.59 10.45
C LEU A 68 18.91 -2.97 10.99
N ALA A 69 18.16 -4.03 10.66
CA ALA A 69 18.43 -5.37 11.17
C ALA A 69 19.70 -5.96 10.55
N LYS A 70 20.56 -6.55 11.40
CA LYS A 70 21.78 -7.25 10.97
C LYS A 70 21.48 -8.55 10.22
N TYR A 71 20.38 -9.21 10.54
CA TYR A 71 19.97 -10.44 9.87
C TYR A 71 19.36 -10.13 8.50
N ARG A 72 20.00 -10.61 7.42
CA ARG A 72 19.60 -10.34 6.02
C ARG A 72 18.15 -10.71 5.70
N GLY A 73 17.59 -11.71 6.37
CA GLY A 73 16.19 -12.09 6.16
C GLY A 73 15.22 -10.98 6.56
N TYR A 74 15.42 -10.34 7.71
CA TYR A 74 14.57 -9.24 8.19
C TYR A 74 14.78 -7.96 7.38
N PHE A 75 16.03 -7.66 7.01
CA PHE A 75 16.32 -6.54 6.11
C PHE A 75 15.56 -6.67 4.79
N SER A 76 15.68 -7.83 4.14
CA SER A 76 15.02 -8.10 2.88
C SER A 76 13.50 -8.07 3.02
N PHE A 77 12.96 -8.64 4.09
CA PHE A 77 11.53 -8.64 4.36
C PHE A 77 10.97 -7.21 4.53
N GLY A 78 11.63 -6.39 5.35
CA GLY A 78 11.27 -4.98 5.56
C GLY A 78 11.33 -4.18 4.26
N ALA A 79 12.39 -4.35 3.46
CA ALA A 79 12.52 -3.69 2.16
C ALA A 79 11.39 -4.08 1.18
N VAL A 80 10.99 -5.35 1.19
CA VAL A 80 9.91 -5.85 0.32
C VAL A 80 8.57 -5.29 0.74
N ILE A 81 8.30 -5.20 2.04
CA ILE A 81 7.05 -4.60 2.50
C ILE A 81 7.03 -3.10 2.19
N LEU A 82 8.11 -2.39 2.49
CA LEU A 82 8.18 -0.93 2.31
C LEU A 82 7.87 -0.50 0.87
N VAL A 83 8.49 -1.14 -0.11
CA VAL A 83 8.22 -0.82 -1.52
C VAL A 83 6.84 -1.34 -1.94
N GLY A 84 6.39 -2.49 -1.42
CA GLY A 84 5.06 -3.03 -1.69
C GLY A 84 3.93 -2.10 -1.25
N ILE A 85 3.97 -1.63 0.01
CA ILE A 85 2.95 -0.72 0.56
C ILE A 85 3.03 0.66 -0.11
N THR A 86 4.23 1.11 -0.50
CA THR A 86 4.37 2.38 -1.23
C THR A 86 3.72 2.28 -2.61
N LEU A 87 3.90 1.16 -3.31
CA LEU A 87 3.21 0.90 -4.58
C LEU A 87 1.69 0.77 -4.38
N ALA A 88 1.24 0.13 -3.30
CA ALA A 88 -0.18 0.04 -2.96
C ALA A 88 -0.79 1.43 -2.70
N LEU A 89 -0.11 2.30 -1.95
CA LEU A 89 -0.51 3.70 -1.73
C LEU A 89 -0.65 4.46 -3.05
N ILE A 90 0.35 4.36 -3.94
CA ILE A 90 0.32 4.98 -5.26
C ILE A 90 -0.90 4.47 -6.05
N PHE A 91 -1.13 3.16 -6.05
CA PHE A 91 -2.27 2.57 -6.74
C PHE A 91 -3.61 3.08 -6.17
N THR A 92 -3.77 3.07 -4.85
CA THR A 92 -5.02 3.46 -4.19
C THR A 92 -5.34 4.94 -4.34
N LEU A 93 -4.33 5.83 -4.31
CA LEU A 93 -4.58 7.27 -4.47
C LEU A 93 -4.66 7.70 -5.93
N ILE A 94 -3.83 7.16 -6.81
CA ILE A 94 -3.71 7.67 -8.18
C ILE A 94 -4.54 6.85 -9.16
N VAL A 95 -4.56 5.53 -9.04
CA VAL A 95 -5.18 4.64 -10.03
C VAL A 95 -6.64 4.36 -9.69
N LEU A 96 -6.95 4.07 -8.43
CA LEU A 96 -8.28 3.64 -8.02
C LEU A 96 -9.38 4.70 -8.26
N PRO A 97 -9.22 6.00 -7.91
CA PRO A 97 -10.32 6.95 -8.03
C PRO A 97 -10.75 7.28 -9.48
N PRO A 98 -9.83 7.43 -10.47
CA PRO A 98 -10.19 7.49 -11.88
C PRO A 98 -10.91 6.23 -12.36
N LEU A 99 -10.48 5.06 -11.89
CA LEU A 99 -11.07 3.77 -12.27
C LEU A 99 -12.50 3.64 -11.74
N LEU A 100 -12.76 4.06 -10.51
CA LEU A 100 -14.10 4.15 -9.93
C LEU A 100 -15.01 5.11 -10.70
N ARG A 101 -14.47 6.25 -11.14
CA ARG A 101 -15.20 7.23 -11.96
C ARG A 101 -15.58 6.66 -13.33
N LEU A 102 -14.72 5.85 -13.94
CA LEU A 102 -14.99 5.18 -15.23
C LEU A 102 -16.06 4.10 -15.09
N VAL A 103 -15.97 3.27 -14.05
CA VAL A 103 -16.93 2.17 -13.82
C VAL A 103 -18.33 2.70 -13.49
N LYS A 104 -18.45 3.74 -12.65
CA LYS A 104 -19.75 4.35 -12.30
C LYS A 104 -20.41 5.12 -13.46
N ARG A 105 -19.67 5.41 -14.54
CA ARG A 105 -20.20 6.11 -15.72
C ARG A 105 -20.95 5.19 -16.68
N ARG A 106 -20.97 3.87 -16.42
CA ARG A 106 -21.83 2.88 -17.06
C ARG A 106 -22.97 2.52 -16.12
#